data_AF-A0A3A9YC34-F1
#
_entry.id   AF-A0A3A9YC34-F1
#
_cell.length_a   1.000
_cell.length_b   1.000
_cell.length_c   1.000
_cell.angle_alpha   90.00
_cell.angle_beta   90.00
_cell.angle_gamma   90.00
#
_symmetry.space_group_name_H-M   'P 1'
#
loop_
_entity.id
_entity.type
_entity.pdbx_description
1 polymer ?
#
loop_
_entity_poly.entity_id
_entity_poly.type
_entity_poly.pdbx_seq_one_letter_code
_entity_poly.pdbx_strand_id
1 'polypeptide(L)'
;MGSVAGKLTRVVGAVTLGFGVALTVAPRPSARALGLNVGAVPVRAIGLADLVIAGGLLRAGPRWPWMASRAALNAVLVAAYAAEARRSRRRVGARAGVAAMSVLTVVDAGLTVALAKRRDPEPAENPLPS
;
A
#
# COMPACT_ATOMS: atom_id res chain seq x y z
N MET A 1 -24.19 7.89 -4.91
CA MET A 1 -22.91 8.61 -4.72
C MET A 1 -21.88 7.64 -4.15
N GLY A 2 -20.71 7.46 -4.78
CA GLY A 2 -19.70 6.49 -4.32
C GLY A 2 -19.15 6.86 -2.93
N SER A 3 -19.04 5.86 -2.04
CA SER A 3 -18.57 6.08 -0.66
C SER A 3 -17.18 6.72 -0.64
N VAL A 4 -16.89 7.50 0.41
CA VAL A 4 -15.58 8.13 0.62
C VAL A 4 -14.44 7.11 0.53
N ALA A 5 -14.62 5.91 1.12
CA ALA A 5 -13.67 4.81 1.03
C ALA A 5 -13.42 4.35 -0.42
N GLY A 6 -14.46 4.30 -1.26
CA GLY A 6 -14.35 3.95 -2.67
C GLY A 6 -13.60 4.99 -3.51
N LYS A 7 -13.79 6.29 -3.22
CA LYS A 7 -13.04 7.38 -3.87
C LYS A 7 -11.57 7.38 -3.44
N LEU A 8 -11.31 7.26 -2.13
CA LEU A 8 -9.96 7.17 -1.58
C LEU A 8 -9.21 5.97 -2.17
N THR A 9 -9.85 4.82 -2.30
CA THR A 9 -9.23 3.63 -2.90
C THR A 9 -8.75 3.87 -4.33
N ARG A 10 -9.49 4.63 -5.14
CA ARG A 10 -9.04 4.97 -6.51
C ARG A 10 -7.85 5.91 -6.52
N VAL A 11 -7.86 6.92 -5.64
CA VAL A 11 -6.72 7.85 -5.49
C VAL A 11 -5.48 7.06 -5.07
N VAL A 12 -5.61 6.18 -4.06
CA VAL A 12 -4.53 5.29 -3.63
C VAL A 12 -4.05 4.42 -4.78
N GLY A 13 -4.96 3.80 -5.55
CA GLY A 13 -4.60 3.00 -6.73
C GLY A 13 -3.80 3.78 -7.76
N ALA A 14 -4.20 5.02 -8.09
CA ALA A 14 -3.50 5.87 -9.05
C ALA A 14 -2.11 6.29 -8.54
N VAL A 15 -1.99 6.66 -7.27
CA VAL A 15 -0.70 7.00 -6.64
C VAL A 15 0.22 5.77 -6.62
N THR A 16 -0.32 4.60 -6.25
CA THR A 16 0.42 3.33 -6.23
C THR A 16 0.96 2.99 -7.61
N LEU A 17 0.16 3.19 -8.66
CA LEU A 17 0.58 2.96 -10.04
C LEU A 17 1.77 3.84 -10.42
N GLY A 18 1.71 5.15 -10.10
CA GLY A 18 2.80 6.09 -10.37
C GLY A 18 4.11 5.70 -9.68
N PHE A 19 4.05 5.33 -8.40
CA PHE A 19 5.21 4.82 -7.66
C PHE A 19 5.74 3.51 -8.26
N GLY A 20 4.84 2.57 -8.58
CA GLY A 20 5.21 1.31 -9.22
C GLY A 20 5.98 1.53 -10.53
N VAL A 21 5.50 2.40 -11.41
CA VAL A 21 6.19 2.75 -12.66
C VAL A 21 7.57 3.33 -12.37
N ALA A 22 7.67 4.31 -11.47
CA ALA A 22 8.94 4.96 -11.15
C ALA A 22 9.98 3.98 -10.58
N LEU A 23 9.55 3.07 -9.69
CA LEU A 23 10.40 2.06 -9.07
C LEU A 23 10.81 0.96 -10.06
N THR A 24 9.95 0.59 -11.00
CA THR A 24 10.25 -0.43 -12.02
C THR A 24 11.16 0.09 -13.12
N VAL A 25 10.91 1.30 -13.64
CA VAL A 25 11.63 1.88 -14.79
C VAL A 25 12.97 2.49 -14.36
N ALA A 26 12.98 3.17 -13.21
CA ALA A 26 14.16 3.89 -12.71
C ALA A 26 14.54 3.43 -11.28
N PRO A 27 14.87 2.15 -11.05
CA PRO A 27 15.05 1.62 -9.70
C PRO A 27 16.21 2.30 -8.93
N ARG A 28 17.34 2.58 -9.59
CA ARG A 28 18.49 3.22 -8.93
C ARG A 28 18.22 4.69 -8.58
N PRO A 29 17.74 5.55 -9.50
CA PRO A 29 17.31 6.91 -9.15
C PRO A 29 16.24 6.93 -8.05
N SER A 30 15.23 6.07 -8.15
CA SER A 30 14.12 6.02 -7.19
C SER A 30 14.59 5.60 -5.79
N ALA A 31 15.49 4.61 -5.68
CA ALA A 31 16.08 4.23 -4.40
C ALA A 31 16.85 5.38 -3.75
N ARG A 32 17.64 6.13 -4.55
CA ARG A 32 18.36 7.31 -4.05
C ARG A 32 17.42 8.43 -3.59
N ALA A 33 16.37 8.71 -4.36
CA ALA A 33 15.37 9.72 -4.01
C ALA A 33 14.64 9.36 -2.71
N LEU A 34 14.40 8.06 -2.51
CA LEU A 34 13.84 7.51 -1.28
C LEU A 34 14.86 7.43 -0.13
N GLY A 35 16.14 7.74 -0.36
CA GLY A 35 17.17 7.63 0.67
C GLY A 35 17.47 6.19 1.08
N LEU A 36 17.14 5.22 0.24
CA LEU A 36 17.35 3.80 0.44
C LEU A 36 18.64 3.35 -0.26
N ASN A 37 19.55 2.72 0.50
CA ASN A 37 20.78 2.14 -0.06
C ASN A 37 20.62 0.63 -0.34
N VAL A 38 19.57 0.28 -1.10
CA VAL A 38 19.31 -1.09 -1.58
C VAL A 38 19.64 -1.22 -3.07
N GLY A 39 20.02 -2.43 -3.47
CA GLY A 39 20.29 -2.75 -4.86
C GLY A 39 19.07 -2.55 -5.77
N ALA A 40 19.30 -2.39 -7.07
CA ALA A 40 18.26 -2.12 -8.06
C ALA A 40 17.21 -3.24 -8.17
N VAL A 41 17.60 -4.49 -7.89
CA VAL A 41 16.73 -5.67 -8.02
C VAL A 41 15.57 -5.65 -6.99
N PRO A 42 15.82 -5.52 -5.68
CA PRO A 42 14.75 -5.34 -4.69
C PRO A 42 13.79 -4.19 -5.01
N VAL A 43 14.33 -3.05 -5.46
CA VAL A 43 13.54 -1.84 -5.75
C VAL A 43 12.63 -2.06 -6.96
N ARG A 44 13.14 -2.72 -8.00
CA ARG A 44 12.34 -3.09 -9.17
C ARG A 44 11.24 -4.09 -8.83
N ALA A 45 11.52 -5.05 -7.94
CA ALA A 45 10.53 -6.02 -7.47
C ALA A 45 9.39 -5.34 -6.70
N ILE A 46 9.71 -4.37 -5.83
CA ILE A 46 8.71 -3.54 -5.14
C ILE A 46 7.86 -2.79 -6.17
N GLY A 47 8.49 -2.17 -7.17
CA GLY A 47 7.75 -1.47 -8.23
C GLY A 47 6.79 -2.38 -9.01
N LEU A 48 7.23 -3.60 -9.35
CA LEU A 48 6.36 -4.58 -10.02
C LEU A 48 5.18 -5.00 -9.14
N ALA A 49 5.41 -5.22 -7.84
CA ALA A 49 4.35 -5.52 -6.88
C ALA A 49 3.33 -4.38 -6.81
N ASP A 50 3.79 -3.13 -6.74
CA ASP A 50 2.92 -1.94 -6.76
C ASP A 50 2.07 -1.86 -8.04
N LEU A 51 2.63 -2.18 -9.21
CA LEU A 51 1.86 -2.21 -10.46
C LEU A 51 0.74 -3.26 -10.44
N VAL A 52 1.02 -4.45 -9.93
CA VAL A 52 0.03 -5.53 -9.78
C VAL A 52 -1.07 -5.12 -8.80
N ILE A 53 -0.69 -4.59 -7.64
CA ILE A 53 -1.62 -4.12 -6.60
C ILE A 53 -2.50 -2.99 -7.15
N ALA A 54 -1.91 -2.01 -7.84
CA ALA A 54 -2.64 -0.90 -8.44
C ALA A 54 -3.63 -1.39 -9.51
N GLY A 55 -3.22 -2.34 -10.34
CA GLY A 55 -4.11 -2.99 -11.31
C GLY A 55 -5.32 -3.63 -10.63
N GLY A 56 -5.09 -4.37 -9.55
CA GLY A 56 -6.14 -4.96 -8.73
C GLY A 56 -7.08 -3.93 -8.10
N LEU A 57 -6.55 -2.85 -7.54
CA LEU A 57 -7.36 -1.77 -6.93
C LEU A 57 -8.24 -1.02 -7.95
N LEU A 58 -7.72 -0.82 -9.16
CA LEU A 58 -8.38 -0.03 -10.20
C LEU A 58 -9.37 -0.86 -11.02
N ARG A 59 -9.10 -2.14 -11.25
CA ARG A 59 -9.89 -2.98 -12.18
C ARG A 59 -10.62 -4.16 -11.54
N ALA A 60 -10.19 -4.66 -10.38
CA ALA A 60 -10.79 -5.83 -9.76
C ALA A 60 -11.77 -5.46 -8.64
N GLY A 61 -12.82 -6.28 -8.50
CA GLY A 61 -13.55 -6.44 -7.24
C GLY A 61 -13.07 -7.71 -6.53
N PRO A 62 -13.40 -7.92 -5.24
CA PRO A 62 -13.47 -6.93 -4.17
C PRO A 62 -12.10 -6.27 -3.93
N ARG A 63 -12.09 -5.04 -3.40
CA ARG A 63 -10.85 -4.22 -3.27
C ARG A 63 -10.06 -4.45 -1.99
N TRP A 64 -10.67 -5.07 -0.98
CA TRP A 64 -10.04 -5.28 0.33
C TRP A 64 -8.78 -6.17 0.28
N PRO A 65 -8.68 -7.25 -0.55
CA PRO A 65 -7.47 -8.07 -0.58
C PRO A 65 -6.28 -7.29 -1.13
N TRP A 66 -6.52 -6.45 -2.13
CA TRP A 66 -5.49 -5.61 -2.75
C TRP A 66 -4.98 -4.52 -1.78
N MET A 67 -5.86 -3.95 -0.96
CA MET A 67 -5.44 -3.05 0.13
C MET A 67 -4.64 -3.79 1.21
N ALA A 68 -5.01 -5.03 1.55
CA ALA A 68 -4.25 -5.84 2.48
C ALA A 68 -2.83 -6.14 1.95
N SER A 69 -2.72 -6.49 0.67
CA SER A 69 -1.42 -6.69 0.01
C SER A 69 -0.57 -5.42 0.04
N ARG A 70 -1.17 -4.25 -0.17
CA ARG A 70 -0.48 -2.95 -0.07
C ARG A 70 0.02 -2.67 1.34
N ALA A 71 -0.80 -2.92 2.36
CA ALA A 71 -0.39 -2.78 3.76
C ALA A 71 0.79 -3.70 4.10
N ALA A 72 0.76 -4.94 3.63
CA ALA A 72 1.86 -5.89 3.82
C ALA A 72 3.16 -5.41 3.12
N LEU A 73 3.07 -4.92 1.89
CA LEU A 73 4.22 -4.37 1.16
C LEU A 73 4.80 -3.13 1.86
N ASN A 74 3.94 -2.23 2.36
CA ASN A 74 4.38 -1.07 3.14
C ASN A 74 5.09 -1.49 4.43
N ALA A 75 4.65 -2.55 5.11
CA ALA A 75 5.34 -3.08 6.29
C ALA A 75 6.75 -3.59 5.97
N VAL A 76 6.95 -4.22 4.80
CA VAL A 76 8.29 -4.59 4.32
C VAL A 76 9.16 -3.36 4.10
N LEU A 77 8.61 -2.29 3.52
CA LEU A 77 9.31 -1.01 3.36
C LEU A 77 9.66 -0.36 4.69
N VAL A 78 8.76 -0.39 5.69
CA VAL A 78 9.06 0.06 7.07
C VAL A 78 10.29 -0.67 7.61
N ALA A 79 10.34 -2.00 7.46
CA ALA A 79 11.48 -2.80 7.94
C ALA A 79 12.79 -2.44 7.20
N ALA A 80 12.72 -2.22 5.88
CA ALA A 80 13.87 -1.79 5.08
C ALA A 80 14.40 -0.42 5.53
N TYR A 81 13.51 0.57 5.72
CA TYR A 81 13.88 1.87 6.25
C TYR A 81 14.43 1.81 7.67
N ALA A 82 13.88 0.94 8.53
CA ALA A 82 14.38 0.76 9.89
C ALA A 82 15.77 0.11 9.91
N ALA A 83 16.04 -0.83 8.99
CA ALA A 83 17.38 -1.38 8.79
C ALA A 83 18.37 -0.31 8.30
N GLU A 84 17.97 0.52 7.33
CA GLU A 84 18.79 1.63 6.83
C GLU A 84 19.06 2.67 7.92
N ALA A 85 18.05 3.05 8.72
CA ALA A 85 18.20 4.00 9.82
C ALA A 85 19.21 3.55 10.89
N ARG A 86 19.41 2.23 11.04
CA ARG A 86 20.41 1.65 11.95
C ARG A 86 21.83 1.67 11.36
N ARG A 87 21.97 1.58 10.03
CA ARG A 87 23.27 1.45 9.34
C ARG A 87 23.83 2.78 8.84
N SER A 88 22.98 3.74 8.48
CA SER A 88 23.37 4.93 7.72
C SER A 88 23.72 6.14 8.60
N ARG A 89 24.67 6.98 8.14
CA ARG A 89 24.89 8.33 8.71
C ARG A 89 23.70 9.27 8.42
N ARG A 90 22.93 9.02 7.35
CA ARG A 90 21.72 9.77 6.98
C ARG A 90 20.46 9.29 7.73
N ARG A 91 20.54 9.28 9.07
CA ARG A 91 19.46 8.74 9.94
C ARG A 91 18.13 9.48 9.80
N VAL A 92 18.16 10.77 9.49
CA VAL A 92 16.95 11.61 9.38
C VAL A 92 16.06 11.16 8.22
N GLY A 93 16.63 10.96 7.02
CA GLY A 93 15.88 10.52 5.85
C GLY A 93 15.27 9.13 6.02
N ALA A 94 16.05 8.18 6.57
CA ALA A 94 15.57 6.83 6.83
C ALA A 94 14.46 6.80 7.90
N ARG A 95 14.55 7.60 8.96
CA ARG A 95 13.49 7.73 9.98
C ARG A 95 12.22 8.37 9.43
N ALA A 96 12.36 9.38 8.56
CA ALA A 96 11.21 9.96 7.86
C ALA A 96 10.52 8.90 6.97
N GLY A 97 11.30 8.05 6.29
CA GLY A 97 10.79 6.90 5.54
C GLY A 97 10.04 5.90 6.41
N VAL A 98 10.58 5.53 7.59
CA VAL A 98 9.88 4.68 8.57
C VAL A 98 8.54 5.30 8.98
N ALA A 99 8.53 6.58 9.34
CA ALA A 99 7.32 7.27 9.79
C ALA A 99 6.25 7.32 8.68
N ALA A 100 6.65 7.74 7.47
CA ALA A 100 5.75 7.83 6.33
C ALA A 100 5.14 6.48 5.98
N MET A 101 5.96 5.42 5.86
CA MET A 101 5.47 4.09 5.51
C MET A 101 4.62 3.45 6.62
N SER A 102 4.92 3.74 7.90
CA SER A 102 4.10 3.29 9.02
C SER A 102 2.69 3.92 8.98
N VAL A 103 2.60 5.23 8.73
CA VAL A 103 1.31 5.92 8.57
C VAL A 103 0.52 5.33 7.41
N LEU A 104 1.15 5.14 6.25
CA LEU A 104 0.50 4.51 5.09
C LEU A 104 0.00 3.10 5.41
N THR A 105 0.80 2.30 6.12
CA THR A 105 0.42 0.93 6.51
C THR A 105 -0.84 0.93 7.38
N VAL A 106 -0.93 1.83 8.37
CA VAL A 106 -2.10 1.94 9.25
C VAL A 106 -3.34 2.40 8.47
N VAL A 107 -3.19 3.38 7.57
CA VAL A 107 -4.29 3.84 6.72
C VAL A 107 -4.80 2.72 5.82
N ASP A 108 -3.90 1.99 5.15
CA ASP A 108 -4.25 0.89 4.25
C ASP A 108 -4.90 -0.28 5.02
N ALA A 109 -4.44 -0.58 6.23
CA ALA A 109 -5.07 -1.57 7.12
C ALA A 109 -6.48 -1.13 7.54
N GLY A 110 -6.67 0.14 7.90
CA GLY A 110 -7.99 0.70 8.23
C GLY A 110 -8.95 0.62 7.04
N LEU A 111 -8.49 0.96 5.84
CA LEU A 111 -9.28 0.82 4.60
C LEU A 111 -9.61 -0.64 4.30
N THR A 112 -8.68 -1.56 4.54
CA THR A 112 -8.91 -3.00 4.40
C THR A 112 -10.06 -3.46 5.29
N VAL A 113 -10.03 -3.12 6.59
CA VAL A 113 -11.09 -3.47 7.53
C VAL A 113 -12.42 -2.83 7.14
N ALA A 114 -12.41 -1.55 6.75
CA ALA A 114 -13.63 -0.85 6.33
C ALA A 114 -14.26 -1.45 5.06
N LEU A 115 -13.44 -1.93 4.12
CA LEU A 115 -13.90 -2.60 2.91
C LEU A 115 -14.34 -4.04 3.17
N ALA A 116 -13.70 -4.74 4.11
CA ALA A 116 -14.08 -6.09 4.51
C ALA A 116 -15.43 -6.09 5.25
N LYS A 117 -15.65 -5.16 6.18
CA LYS A 117 -16.94 -5.03 6.92
C LYS A 117 -18.13 -4.70 6.02
N ARG A 118 -17.91 -4.03 4.89
CA ARG A 118 -18.97 -3.77 3.89
C ARG A 118 -19.37 -4.99 3.07
N ARG A 119 -18.67 -6.11 3.23
CA ARG A 119 -18.97 -7.39 2.60
C ARG A 119 -20.03 -8.17 3.36
N ASP A 120 -20.17 -7.96 4.67
CA ASP A 120 -21.15 -8.66 5.50
C ASP A 120 -22.55 -8.04 5.26
N PRO A 121 -23.49 -8.77 4.62
CA PRO A 121 -24.90 -8.36 4.59
C PRO A 121 -25.49 -8.54 5.99
N GLU A 122 -26.49 -7.73 6.35
CA GLU A 122 -27.31 -7.98 7.53
C GLU A 122 -27.83 -9.43 7.52
N PRO A 123 -27.87 -10.13 8.68
CA PRO A 123 -28.57 -11.40 8.77
C PRO A 123 -30.02 -11.14 8.35
N ALA A 124 -30.45 -11.79 7.28
CA ALA A 124 -31.80 -11.66 6.75
C ALA A 124 -32.81 -11.75 7.90
N GLU A 125 -33.54 -10.66 8.14
CA GLU A 125 -34.70 -10.68 9.03
C GLU A 125 -35.59 -11.83 8.58
N ASN A 126 -35.70 -12.81 9.46
CA ASN A 126 -36.52 -13.99 9.28
C ASN A 126 -37.98 -13.49 9.23
N PRO A 127 -38.74 -13.68 8.13
CA PRO A 127 -40.15 -13.31 8.13
C PRO A 127 -40.84 -14.18 9.18
N LEU A 128 -41.50 -13.56 10.16
CA LEU A 128 -42.30 -14.28 11.14
C LEU A 128 -43.36 -15.13 10.40
N PRO A 129 -43.55 -16.40 10.79
CA PRO A 129 -44.63 -17.22 10.23
C PRO A 129 -45.97 -16.59 10.61
N SER A 130 -46.81 -16.38 9.59
CA SER A 130 -48.21 -15.92 9.66
C SER A 130 -49.12 -16.94 10.33
#